data_AF-D6E683-F1
#
_entry.id   AF-D6E683-F1
#
_cell.length_a   1.000
_cell.length_b   1.000
_cell.length_c   1.000
_cell.angle_alpha   90.00
_cell.angle_beta   90.00
_cell.angle_gamma   90.00
#
_symmetry.space_group_name_H-M   'P 1'
#
loop_
_entity.id
_entity.type
_entity.pdbx_description
1 polymer ?
#
loop_
_entity_poly.entity_id
_entity_poly.type
_entity_poly.pdbx_seq_one_letter_code
_entity_poly.pdbx_strand_id
1 'polypeptide(L)'
;MSDRTKSRIALALAASLISLALVVGASILMLTEKASGTSPDPLGTCEEAVQDDGFESIDWDYWLSVNPDIIGWINVPGTGIDYPIVQGNSGDPGYYLHHDAGKRWD
;
A
#
# COMPACT_ATOMS: atom_id res chain seq x y z
N MET A 1 -33.18 7.32 -55.92
CA MET A 1 -33.38 7.29 -54.45
C MET A 1 -33.65 8.71 -53.98
N SER A 2 -34.83 9.02 -53.43
CA SER A 2 -35.20 10.40 -53.10
C SER A 2 -34.39 10.93 -51.92
N ASP A 3 -34.11 12.24 -51.89
CA ASP A 3 -33.26 12.84 -50.85
C ASP A 3 -33.80 12.63 -49.44
N ARG A 4 -35.13 12.50 -49.30
CA ARG A 4 -35.79 12.13 -48.05
C ARG A 4 -35.43 10.73 -47.56
N THR A 5 -35.20 9.76 -48.45
CA THR A 5 -34.81 8.39 -48.06
C THR A 5 -33.35 8.32 -47.62
N LYS A 6 -32.45 9.06 -48.30
CA LYS A 6 -31.03 9.15 -47.90
C LYS A 6 -30.86 9.85 -46.55
N SER A 7 -31.61 10.92 -46.30
CA SER A 7 -31.59 11.65 -45.02
C SER A 7 -32.09 10.80 -43.85
N ARG A 8 -33.10 9.94 -44.07
CA ARG A 8 -33.62 9.02 -43.04
C ARG A 8 -32.64 7.89 -42.71
N ILE A 9 -31.96 7.36 -43.72
CA ILE A 9 -30.91 6.35 -43.54
C ILE A 9 -29.71 6.96 -42.80
N ALA A 10 -29.29 8.18 -43.18
CA ALA A 10 -28.21 8.90 -42.51
C ALA A 10 -28.54 9.19 -41.03
N LEU A 11 -29.78 9.61 -40.73
CA LEU A 11 -30.23 9.84 -39.36
C LEU A 11 -30.25 8.54 -38.54
N ALA A 12 -30.70 7.43 -39.13
CA ALA A 12 -30.71 6.13 -38.47
C ALA A 12 -29.28 5.61 -38.18
N LEU A 13 -28.35 5.79 -39.11
CA LEU A 13 -26.93 5.45 -38.90
C LEU A 13 -26.29 6.32 -37.82
N ALA A 14 -26.55 7.63 -37.82
CA ALA A 14 -26.06 8.53 -36.78
C ALA A 14 -26.61 8.17 -35.39
N ALA A 15 -27.91 7.85 -35.29
CA ALA A 15 -28.52 7.40 -34.04
C ALA A 15 -27.92 6.07 -33.55
N SER A 16 -27.66 5.12 -34.47
CA SER A 16 -26.99 3.86 -34.15
C SER A 16 -25.58 4.10 -33.58
N LEU A 17 -24.78 4.96 -34.22
CA LEU A 17 -23.44 5.30 -33.73
C LEU A 17 -23.47 5.97 -32.36
N ILE A 18 -24.42 6.86 -32.10
CA ILE A 18 -24.59 7.51 -30.80
C ILE A 18 -24.97 6.47 -29.73
N SER A 19 -25.90 5.57 -30.04
CA SER A 19 -26.29 4.50 -29.11
C SER A 19 -25.12 3.56 -28.78
N LEU A 20 -24.30 3.21 -29.78
CA LEU A 20 -23.11 2.39 -29.57
C LEU A 20 -22.07 3.10 -28.70
N ALA A 21 -21.83 4.39 -28.93
CA ALA A 21 -20.91 5.20 -28.12
C ALA A 21 -21.36 5.29 -26.66
N LEU A 22 -22.67 5.43 -26.42
CA LEU A 22 -23.24 5.45 -25.06
C LEU A 22 -23.09 4.10 -24.35
N VAL A 23 -23.32 2.99 -25.04
CA VAL A 23 -23.12 1.64 -24.47
C VAL A 23 -21.66 1.40 -24.13
N VAL A 24 -20.74 1.75 -25.03
CA VAL A 24 -19.29 1.63 -24.78
C VAL A 24 -18.85 2.52 -23.62
N GLY A 25 -19.31 3.78 -23.59
CA GLY A 25 -19.00 4.71 -22.50
C GLY A 25 -19.50 4.23 -21.14
N ALA A 26 -20.74 3.74 -21.06
CA ALA A 26 -21.29 3.17 -19.83
C ALA A 26 -20.54 1.90 -19.40
N SER A 27 -20.14 1.05 -20.35
CA SER A 27 -19.35 -0.15 -20.06
C SER A 27 -17.96 0.19 -19.51
N ILE A 28 -17.29 1.21 -20.07
CA ILE A 28 -16.01 1.72 -19.54
C ILE A 28 -16.18 2.26 -18.12
N LEU A 29 -17.21 3.06 -17.85
CA LEU A 29 -17.46 3.60 -16.51
C LEU A 29 -17.70 2.48 -15.47
N MET A 30 -18.50 1.47 -15.82
CA MET A 30 -18.72 0.32 -14.93
C MET A 30 -17.45 -0.50 -14.66
N LEU A 31 -16.55 -0.62 -15.64
CA LEU A 31 -15.26 -1.29 -15.46
C LEU A 31 -14.30 -0.48 -14.56
N THR A 32 -14.34 0.86 -14.62
CA THR A 32 -13.52 1.71 -13.75
C THR A 32 -13.96 1.69 -12.29
N GLU A 33 -15.27 1.60 -12.01
CA GLU A 33 -15.77 1.45 -10.64
C GLU A 33 -15.35 0.11 -10.03
N LYS A 34 -15.37 -0.98 -10.81
CA LYS A 34 -14.96 -2.33 -10.36
C LYS A 34 -13.47 -2.43 -10.04
N ALA A 35 -12.62 -1.62 -10.67
CA ALA A 35 -11.19 -1.57 -10.38
C ALA A 35 -10.85 -0.71 -9.14
N SER A 36 -11.78 0.11 -8.67
CA SER A 36 -11.56 1.00 -7.52
C SER A 36 -11.91 0.37 -6.17
N GLY A 37 -12.48 -0.85 -6.17
CA GLY A 37 -12.90 -1.57 -4.97
C GLY A 37 -11.82 -2.43 -4.30
N THR A 38 -10.61 -2.50 -4.88
CA THR A 38 -9.46 -3.11 -4.22
C THR A 38 -8.69 -2.01 -3.51
N SER A 39 -8.80 -1.95 -2.18
CA SER A 39 -7.86 -1.15 -1.39
C SER A 39 -6.44 -1.60 -1.76
N PRO A 40 -5.53 -0.70 -2.17
CA PRO A 40 -4.14 -1.04 -2.43
C PRO A 40 -3.37 -1.34 -1.13
N ASP A 41 -4.04 -1.36 0.02
CA ASP A 41 -3.44 -1.65 1.31
C ASP A 41 -3.09 -3.14 1.43
N PRO A 42 -1.79 -3.51 1.42
CA PRO A 42 -1.37 -4.88 1.66
C PRO A 42 -1.66 -5.36 3.10
N LEU A 43 -2.08 -4.47 3.99
CA LEU A 43 -2.43 -4.72 5.40
C LEU A 43 -3.92 -4.49 5.67
N GLY A 44 -4.79 -5.01 4.78
CA GLY A 44 -6.24 -4.96 5.00
C GLY A 44 -6.61 -5.33 6.44
N THR A 45 -7.25 -4.39 7.15
CA THR A 45 -7.70 -4.48 8.55
C THR A 45 -6.91 -5.51 9.36
N CYS A 46 -5.71 -5.13 9.79
CA CYS A 46 -5.07 -5.77 10.95
C CYS A 46 -5.93 -5.46 12.19
N GLU A 47 -7.04 -6.17 12.34
CA GLU A 47 -7.62 -6.44 13.65
C GLU A 47 -6.62 -7.34 14.36
N GLU A 48 -5.60 -6.72 14.93
CA GLU A 48 -4.64 -7.35 15.81
C GLU A 48 -5.41 -7.71 17.08
N ALA A 49 -6.02 -8.89 17.08
CA ALA A 49 -6.39 -9.54 18.31
C ALA A 49 -5.09 -9.65 19.12
N VAL A 50 -4.96 -8.84 20.17
CA VAL A 50 -3.85 -8.87 21.12
C VAL A 50 -3.86 -10.27 21.74
N GLN A 51 -3.12 -11.18 21.11
CA GLN A 51 -2.78 -12.46 21.67
C GLN A 51 -1.60 -12.19 22.61
N ASP A 52 -1.70 -12.67 23.84
CA ASP A 52 -0.57 -12.74 24.76
C ASP A 52 0.43 -13.75 24.17
N ASP A 53 1.30 -13.24 23.31
CA ASP A 53 2.31 -13.98 22.57
C ASP A 53 3.58 -14.20 23.40
N GLY A 54 3.56 -13.77 24.67
CA GLY A 54 4.67 -13.89 25.61
C GLY A 54 5.80 -12.87 25.37
N PHE A 55 5.60 -11.89 24.47
CA PHE A 55 6.54 -10.79 24.29
C PHE A 55 6.13 -9.59 25.16
N GLU A 56 7.11 -8.97 25.81
CA GLU A 56 6.86 -7.73 26.54
C GLU A 56 6.53 -6.59 25.57
N SER A 57 5.57 -5.75 25.94
CA SER A 57 5.22 -4.57 25.15
C SER A 57 6.40 -3.59 25.14
N ILE A 58 6.89 -3.26 23.94
CA ILE A 58 8.01 -2.35 23.74
C ILE A 58 7.52 -0.89 23.84
N ASP A 59 8.19 -0.08 24.66
CA ASP A 59 7.98 1.37 24.73
C ASP A 59 8.63 2.07 23.52
N TRP A 60 7.90 2.11 22.41
CA TRP A 60 8.37 2.71 21.16
C TRP A 60 8.64 4.21 21.28
N ASP A 61 7.85 4.95 22.06
CA ASP A 61 8.05 6.39 22.23
C ASP A 61 9.40 6.67 22.89
N TYR A 62 9.75 5.89 23.92
CA TYR A 62 11.06 5.95 24.53
C TYR A 62 12.17 5.56 23.54
N TRP A 63 12.09 4.40 22.90
CA TRP A 63 13.17 3.92 22.03
C TRP A 63 13.40 4.81 20.81
N LEU A 64 12.34 5.31 20.18
CA LEU A 64 12.45 6.28 19.08
C LEU A 64 13.02 7.61 19.57
N SER A 65 12.78 8.01 20.83
CA SER A 65 13.41 9.19 21.42
C SER A 65 14.91 8.99 21.69
N VAL A 66 15.34 7.75 22.01
CA VAL A 66 16.75 7.39 22.20
C VAL A 66 17.48 7.36 20.87
N ASN A 67 16.91 6.67 19.89
CA ASN A 67 17.47 6.56 18.56
C ASN A 67 16.37 6.38 17.50
N PRO A 68 16.14 7.37 16.62
CA PRO A 68 15.13 7.29 15.57
C PRO A 68 15.47 6.28 14.45
N ASP A 69 16.68 5.73 14.44
CA ASP A 69 17.09 4.70 13.47
C ASP A 69 16.65 3.29 13.91
N ILE A 70 16.04 3.14 15.10
CA ILE A 70 15.44 1.88 15.55
C ILE A 70 14.16 1.62 14.75
N ILE A 71 14.12 0.49 14.04
CA ILE A 71 13.03 0.12 13.12
C ILE A 71 12.30 -1.16 13.53
N GLY A 72 12.75 -1.84 14.58
CA GLY A 72 12.22 -3.12 14.98
C GLY A 72 12.87 -3.67 16.24
N TRP A 73 12.44 -4.86 16.63
CA TRP A 73 12.95 -5.60 17.77
C TRP A 73 13.02 -7.08 17.43
N ILE A 74 14.04 -7.76 17.92
CA ILE A 74 14.19 -9.21 17.78
C ILE A 74 14.34 -9.84 19.15
N ASN A 75 13.44 -10.76 19.46
CA ASN A 75 13.51 -11.60 20.64
C ASN A 75 13.41 -13.06 20.20
N VAL A 76 14.33 -13.90 20.70
CA VAL A 76 14.35 -15.35 20.43
C VAL A 76 14.31 -16.10 21.77
N PRO A 77 13.16 -16.66 22.15
CA PRO A 77 13.00 -17.35 23.42
C PRO A 77 14.00 -18.49 23.63
N GLY A 78 14.48 -18.64 24.86
CA GLY A 78 15.50 -19.64 25.21
C GLY A 78 16.92 -19.28 24.76
N THR A 79 17.14 -18.06 24.25
CA THR A 79 18.45 -17.49 23.96
C THR A 79 18.64 -16.18 24.71
N GLY A 80 19.83 -15.58 24.61
CA GLY A 80 20.07 -14.20 25.08
C GLY A 80 19.82 -13.13 24.02
N ILE A 81 19.13 -13.47 22.92
CA ILE A 81 18.81 -12.53 21.84
C ILE A 81 17.51 -11.81 22.20
N ASP A 82 17.65 -10.56 22.61
CA ASP A 82 16.56 -9.64 22.93
C ASP A 82 17.04 -8.20 22.69
N TYR A 83 17.02 -7.75 21.44
CA TYR A 83 17.70 -6.52 21.02
C TYR A 83 16.89 -5.68 20.02
N PRO A 84 17.07 -4.35 20.04
CA PRO A 84 16.54 -3.47 18.99
C PRO A 84 17.24 -3.73 17.64
N ILE A 85 16.50 -3.52 16.56
CA ILE A 85 17.00 -3.56 15.19
C ILE A 85 17.15 -2.12 14.71
N VAL A 86 18.36 -1.74 14.30
CA VAL A 86 18.70 -0.39 13.79
C VAL A 86 18.97 -0.40 12.30
N GLN A 87 18.61 0.69 11.63
CA GLN A 87 18.86 0.89 10.20
C GLN A 87 20.01 1.88 9.98
N GLY A 88 21.11 1.39 9.37
CA GLY A 88 22.19 2.24 8.92
C GLY A 88 21.77 3.20 7.79
N ASN A 89 22.40 4.37 7.71
CA ASN A 89 22.16 5.32 6.63
C ASN A 89 22.71 4.77 5.30
N SER A 90 22.08 5.08 4.17
CA SER A 90 22.57 4.62 2.86
C SER A 90 23.97 5.13 2.50
N GLY A 91 24.40 6.27 3.05
CA GLY A 91 25.76 6.81 2.89
C GLY A 91 26.81 6.17 3.79
N ASP A 92 26.39 5.52 4.87
CA ASP A 92 27.25 4.76 5.78
C ASP A 92 26.50 3.55 6.35
N PRO A 93 26.31 2.48 5.54
CA PRO A 93 25.56 1.31 5.97
C PRO A 93 26.27 0.53 7.08
N GLY A 94 27.56 0.78 7.30
CA GLY A 94 28.40 0.09 8.29
C GLY A 94 28.43 0.75 9.67
N TYR A 95 27.76 1.89 9.86
CA TYR A 95 27.84 2.68 11.10
C TYR A 95 27.66 1.86 12.38
N TYR A 96 26.62 1.00 12.43
CA TYR A 96 26.28 0.17 13.58
C TYR A 96 27.12 -1.11 13.73
N LEU A 97 28.15 -1.32 12.89
CA LEU A 97 29.15 -2.37 13.15
C LEU A 97 30.10 -1.99 14.30
N HIS A 98 30.14 -0.72 14.66
CA HIS A 98 31.02 -0.16 15.69
C HIS A 98 30.29 0.73 16.69
N HIS A 99 28.96 0.79 16.60
CA HIS A 99 28.13 1.56 17.51
C HIS A 99 26.96 0.72 18.01
N ASP A 100 26.63 0.88 19.28
CA ASP A 100 25.43 0.31 19.88
C ASP A 100 24.15 1.00 19.37
N ALA A 101 23.00 0.46 19.76
CA ALA A 101 21.69 1.02 19.41
C ALA A 101 21.45 2.42 19.99
N GLY A 102 22.24 2.85 20.98
CA GLY A 102 22.24 4.21 21.52
C GLY A 102 23.24 5.15 20.85
N LYS A 103 23.84 4.74 19.72
CA LYS A 103 24.89 5.47 18.97
C LYS A 103 26.18 5.72 19.76
N ARG A 104 26.46 4.94 20.80
CA ARG A 104 27.75 4.93 21.49
C ARG A 104 28.69 3.96 20.80
N TRP A 105 29.98 4.22 20.89
CA TRP A 105 30.99 3.28 20.40
C TRP A 105 31.05 2.05 21.29
N ASP A 106 31.08 0.86 20.69
CA ASP A 106 31.10 -0.45 21.38
C ASP A 106 32.24 -1.35 20.86
#